data_AF-A0A521SB12-F1
#
_entry.id   AF-A0A521SB12-F1
#
_cell.length_a   1.000
_cell.length_b   1.000
_cell.length_c   1.000
_cell.angle_alpha   90.00
_cell.angle_beta   90.00
_cell.angle_gamma   90.00
#
_symmetry.space_group_name_H-M   'P 1'
#
loop_
_entity.id
_entity.type
_entity.pdbx_description
1 polymer ?
#
loop_
_entity_poly.entity_id
_entity_poly.type
_entity_poly.pdbx_seq_one_letter_code
_entity_poly.pdbx_strand_id
1 'polypeptide(L)'
;MAQKLTAAQRQALKREAVGWDELSDEDFARLFSEGPPVRVRVRRPPPKALTIALDEPTLNCLKRVARHKQVRARHLVAMWIAERLAQERPTEK
;
A
#
# COMPACT_ATOMS: atom_id res chain seq x y z
N MET A 1 -23.20 14.15 8.41
CA MET A 1 -23.86 14.91 7.33
C MET A 1 -22.78 15.71 6.60
N ALA A 2 -22.35 15.30 5.41
CA ALA A 2 -21.34 16.06 4.65
C ALA A 2 -21.99 17.36 4.14
N GLN A 3 -21.46 18.51 4.55
CA GLN A 3 -21.93 19.80 4.05
C GLN A 3 -21.67 19.87 2.54
N LYS A 4 -22.71 20.19 1.75
CA LYS A 4 -22.56 20.33 0.30
C LYS A 4 -21.73 21.58 0.00
N LEU A 5 -20.59 21.38 -0.66
CA LEU A 5 -19.72 22.48 -1.09
C LEU A 5 -20.45 23.43 -2.05
N THR A 6 -20.25 24.73 -1.86
CA THR A 6 -20.77 25.78 -2.74
C THR A 6 -20.06 25.77 -4.10
N ALA A 7 -20.66 26.39 -5.13
CA ALA A 7 -20.06 26.44 -6.47
C ALA A 7 -18.67 27.09 -6.47
N ALA A 8 -18.50 28.16 -5.68
CA ALA A 8 -17.22 28.85 -5.50
C ALA A 8 -16.16 27.94 -4.86
N GLN A 9 -16.52 27.18 -3.81
CA GLN A 9 -15.61 26.22 -3.17
C GLN A 9 -15.19 25.11 -4.14
N ARG A 10 -16.10 24.61 -4.98
CA ARG A 10 -15.76 23.61 -6.01
C ARG A 10 -14.81 24.17 -7.05
N GLN A 11 -14.98 25.42 -7.46
CA GLN A 11 -14.11 26.05 -8.45
C GLN A 11 -12.72 26.37 -7.87
N ALA A 12 -12.65 26.76 -6.60
CA ALA A 12 -11.38 26.91 -5.89
C ALA A 12 -10.63 25.58 -5.80
N LEU A 13 -11.30 24.49 -5.41
CA LEU A 13 -10.71 23.15 -5.36
C LEU A 13 -10.24 22.65 -6.73
N LYS A 14 -10.97 22.96 -7.81
CA LYS A 14 -10.53 22.62 -9.17
C LYS A 14 -9.24 23.34 -9.55
N ARG A 15 -9.10 24.63 -9.22
CA ARG A 15 -7.88 25.39 -9.49
C ARG A 15 -6.70 24.89 -8.68
N GLU A 16 -6.95 24.56 -7.42
CA GLU A 16 -5.96 23.96 -6.54
C GLU A 16 -5.50 22.60 -7.08
N ALA A 17 -6.42 21.75 -7.53
CA ALA A 17 -6.09 20.46 -8.13
C ALA A 17 -5.15 20.58 -9.34
N VAL A 18 -5.40 21.56 -10.24
CA VAL A 18 -4.47 21.81 -11.38
C VAL A 18 -3.08 22.21 -10.87
N GLY A 19 -3.00 23.04 -9.82
CA GLY A 19 -1.71 23.39 -9.21
C GLY A 19 -0.97 22.20 -8.59
N TRP A 20 -1.69 21.19 -8.10
CA TRP A 20 -1.10 19.93 -7.63
C TRP A 20 -0.64 19.03 -8.79
N ASP A 21 -1.35 19.04 -9.93
CA ASP A 21 -0.99 18.26 -11.11
C ASP A 21 0.23 18.84 -11.85
N GLU A 22 0.45 20.15 -11.77
CA GLU A 22 1.57 20.88 -12.41
C GLU A 22 2.80 21.00 -11.50
N LEU A 23 2.78 20.39 -10.31
CA LEU A 23 3.82 20.56 -9.32
C LEU A 23 5.10 19.81 -9.73
N SER A 24 6.26 20.48 -9.63
CA SER A 24 7.55 19.84 -9.89
C SER A 24 7.96 18.87 -8.77
N ASP A 25 8.81 17.89 -9.09
CA ASP A 25 9.32 16.93 -8.10
C ASP A 25 10.09 17.64 -6.95
N GLU A 26 10.78 18.74 -7.26
CA GLU A 26 11.52 19.54 -6.28
C GLU A 26 10.57 20.29 -5.34
N ASP A 27 9.52 20.89 -5.89
CA ASP A 27 8.49 21.57 -5.09
C ASP A 27 7.70 20.58 -4.24
N PHE A 28 7.46 19.37 -4.74
CA PHE A 28 6.80 18.30 -4.00
C PHE A 28 7.62 17.90 -2.78
N ALA A 29 8.92 17.67 -2.97
CA ALA A 29 9.83 17.28 -1.90
C ALA A 29 9.94 18.37 -0.81
N ARG A 30 9.95 19.65 -1.20
CA ARG A 30 9.91 20.78 -0.26
C ARG A 30 8.61 20.78 0.55
N LEU A 31 7.45 20.70 -0.11
CA LEU A 31 6.14 20.69 0.55
C LEU A 31 5.97 19.48 1.48
N PHE A 32 6.52 18.33 1.10
CA PHE A 32 6.49 17.12 1.94
C PHE A 32 7.36 17.26 3.19
N SER A 33 8.50 17.94 3.09
CA SER A 33 9.44 18.15 4.19
C SER A 33 8.98 19.22 5.18
N GLU A 34 8.35 20.29 4.67
CA GLU A 34 7.90 21.45 5.47
C GLU A 34 6.45 21.32 5.95
N GLY A 35 5.67 20.41 5.36
CA GLY A 35 4.26 20.23 5.65
C GLY A 35 3.99 19.70 7.07
N PRO A 36 3.00 20.24 7.80
CA PRO A 36 2.61 19.68 9.09
C PRO A 36 2.01 18.27 8.92
N PRO A 37 2.28 17.32 9.84
CA PRO A 37 1.78 15.97 9.74
C PRO A 37 0.25 15.95 9.84
N VAL A 38 -0.42 15.58 8.75
CA VAL A 38 -1.88 15.44 8.72
C VAL A 38 -2.26 14.00 9.05
N ARG A 39 -3.12 13.80 10.06
CA ARG A 39 -3.69 12.49 10.38
C ARG A 39 -4.78 12.13 9.37
N VAL A 40 -4.39 11.59 8.23
CA VAL A 40 -5.31 11.06 7.24
C VAL A 40 -5.70 9.63 7.60
N ARG A 41 -7.01 9.34 7.71
CA ARG A 41 -7.49 7.96 7.79
C ARG A 41 -7.42 7.34 6.39
N VAL A 42 -6.26 6.80 6.04
CA VAL A 42 -6.10 6.03 4.80
C VAL A 42 -6.90 4.73 4.97
N ARG A 43 -8.04 4.63 4.28
CA ARG A 43 -8.83 3.40 4.26
C ARG A 43 -8.10 2.38 3.40
N ARG A 44 -7.21 1.58 4.00
CA ARG A 44 -6.64 0.43 3.29
C ARG A 44 -7.79 -0.47 2.83
N PRO A 45 -7.79 -0.93 1.56
CA PRO A 45 -8.76 -1.92 1.14
C PRO A 45 -8.63 -3.15 2.05
N PRO A 46 -9.75 -3.83 2.37
CA PRO A 46 -9.71 -5.02 3.19
C PRO A 46 -8.80 -6.06 2.51
N PRO A 47 -7.99 -6.80 3.28
CA PRO A 47 -7.09 -7.79 2.71
C PRO A 47 -7.90 -8.85 1.94
N LYS A 48 -7.58 -9.05 0.66
CA LYS A 48 -8.17 -10.12 -0.15
C LYS A 48 -7.55 -11.45 0.28
N ALA A 49 -8.40 -12.46 0.50
CA ALA A 49 -7.93 -13.81 0.77
C ALA A 49 -7.44 -14.46 -0.53
N LEU A 50 -6.27 -15.08 -0.48
CA LEU A 50 -5.75 -15.92 -1.55
C LEU A 50 -5.79 -17.37 -1.06
N THR A 51 -6.44 -18.24 -1.84
CA THR A 51 -6.47 -19.68 -1.59
C THR A 51 -5.44 -20.33 -2.50
N ILE A 52 -4.51 -21.08 -1.92
CA ILE A 52 -3.45 -21.76 -2.65
C ILE A 52 -3.60 -23.25 -2.36
N ALA A 53 -3.69 -24.06 -3.42
CA ALA A 53 -3.63 -25.51 -3.31
C ALA A 53 -2.16 -25.95 -3.33
N LEU A 54 -1.77 -26.76 -2.35
CA LEU A 54 -0.44 -27.36 -2.23
C LEU A 54 -0.61 -28.86 -2.02
N ASP A 55 0.34 -29.63 -2.52
CA ASP A 55 0.45 -31.04 -2.17
C ASP A 55 0.75 -31.21 -0.66
N GLU A 56 0.36 -32.35 -0.12
CA GLU A 56 0.50 -32.65 1.30
C GLU A 56 1.97 -32.61 1.79
N PRO A 57 2.96 -33.19 1.07
CA PRO A 57 4.38 -33.06 1.42
C PRO A 57 4.83 -31.61 1.57
N THR A 58 4.52 -30.76 0.60
CA THR A 58 4.88 -29.34 0.61
C THR A 58 4.23 -28.61 1.78
N LEU A 59 2.95 -28.86 2.04
CA LEU A 59 2.23 -28.25 3.15
C LEU A 59 2.85 -28.64 4.52
N ASN A 60 3.25 -29.90 4.67
CA ASN A 60 3.88 -30.38 5.91
C ASN A 60 5.28 -29.79 6.10
N CYS A 61 6.06 -29.69 5.03
CA CYS A 61 7.36 -29.00 5.05
C CYS A 61 7.21 -27.53 5.48
N LEU A 62 6.29 -26.80 4.85
CA LEU A 62 5.97 -25.41 5.19
C LEU A 62 5.62 -25.26 6.68
N LYS A 63 4.76 -26.13 7.22
CA LYS A 63 4.37 -26.10 8.64
C LYS A 63 5.58 -26.33 9.56
N ARG A 64 6.47 -27.25 9.21
CA ARG A 64 7.68 -27.54 10.00
C ARG A 64 8.63 -26.33 10.02
N VAL A 65 8.87 -25.71 8.86
CA VAL A 65 9.71 -24.50 8.75
C VAL A 65 9.10 -23.34 9.54
N ALA A 66 7.79 -23.14 9.42
CA ALA A 66 7.08 -22.10 10.13
C ALA A 66 7.19 -22.25 11.67
N ARG A 67 7.05 -23.48 12.17
CA ARG A 67 7.25 -23.80 13.60
C ARG A 67 8.67 -23.48 14.07
N HIS A 68 9.68 -23.89 13.30
CA HIS A 68 11.08 -23.61 13.64
C HIS A 68 11.35 -22.10 13.70
N LYS A 69 10.72 -21.32 12.81
CA LYS A 69 10.83 -19.86 12.76
C LYS A 69 9.86 -19.13 13.71
N GLN A 70 9.10 -19.85 14.54
CA GLN A 70 8.10 -19.29 15.48
C GLN A 70 7.08 -18.36 14.81
N VAL A 71 6.71 -18.66 13.55
CA VAL A 71 5.73 -17.90 12.77
C VAL A 71 4.59 -18.79 12.30
N ARG A 72 3.42 -18.19 12.05
CA ARG A 72 2.30 -18.93 11.45
C ARG A 72 2.61 -19.26 10.00
N ALA A 73 2.22 -20.45 9.52
CA ALA A 73 2.46 -20.89 8.15
C ALA A 73 1.94 -19.88 7.10
N ARG A 74 0.74 -19.31 7.31
CA ARG A 74 0.19 -18.25 6.45
C ARG A 74 1.08 -17.00 6.40
N HIS A 75 1.68 -16.62 7.53
CA HIS A 75 2.54 -15.45 7.61
C HIS A 75 3.87 -15.70 6.89
N LEU A 76 4.44 -16.88 7.08
CA LEU A 76 5.65 -17.31 6.35
C LEU A 76 5.43 -17.30 4.84
N VAL A 77 4.30 -17.82 4.35
CA VAL A 77 3.95 -17.78 2.92
C VAL A 77 3.81 -16.35 2.42
N ALA A 78 3.13 -15.48 3.17
CA ALA A 78 2.97 -14.08 2.79
C ALA A 78 4.33 -13.35 2.69
N MET A 79 5.24 -13.60 3.63
CA MET A 79 6.60 -13.05 3.60
C MET A 79 7.38 -13.55 2.39
N TRP A 80 7.32 -14.86 2.11
CA TRP A 80 8.01 -15.46 0.97
C TRP A 80 7.48 -14.94 -0.37
N ILE A 81 6.16 -14.80 -0.53
CA ILE A 81 5.56 -14.20 -1.72
C ILE A 81 6.03 -12.74 -1.87
N ALA A 82 6.03 -11.96 -0.78
CA ALA A 82 6.49 -10.58 -0.83
C ALA A 82 7.97 -10.48 -1.24
N GLU A 83 8.82 -11.36 -0.72
CA GLU A 83 10.24 -11.45 -1.09
C GLU A 83 10.42 -11.78 -2.57
N ARG A 84 9.68 -12.78 -3.08
CA ARG A 84 9.73 -13.15 -4.51
C ARG A 84 9.27 -12.03 -5.41
N LEU A 85 8.15 -11.37 -5.07
CA LEU A 85 7.66 -10.21 -5.82
C LEU A 85 8.64 -9.03 -5.79
N ALA A 86 9.37 -8.83 -4.69
CA ALA A 86 10.39 -7.79 -4.62
C ALA A 86 11.58 -8.11 -5.54
N GLN A 87 11.96 -9.39 -5.65
CA GLN A 87 13.04 -9.85 -6.53
C GLN A 87 12.65 -9.86 -8.01
N GLU A 88 11.37 -10.05 -8.33
CA GLU A 88 10.83 -10.01 -9.70
C GLU A 88 10.49 -8.59 -10.19
N ARG A 89 10.53 -7.59 -9.30
CA ARG A 89 10.37 -6.17 -9.64
C ARG A 89 11.70 -5.39 -9.81
N PRO A 90 12.76 -5.87 -10.50
CA PRO A 90 13.69 -4.95 -11.09
C PRO A 90 13.07 -4.48 -12.41
N THR A 91 12.87 -3.17 -12.57
CA THR A 91 12.54 -2.46 -13.83
C THR A 91 11.04 -2.23 -14.14
N GLU A 92 10.37 -1.40 -13.35
CA GLU A 92 9.55 -0.34 -13.93
C GLU A 92 10.20 0.98 -13.50
N LYS A 93 11.04 1.52 -14.39
CA LYS A 93 11.49 2.91 -14.38
C LYS A 93 10.54 3.69 -15.27
#